data_AF-A0A970XSW5-F1
#
_entry.id   AF-A0A970XSW5-F1
#
_cell.length_a   1.000
_cell.length_b   1.000
_cell.length_c   1.000
_cell.angle_alpha   90.00
_cell.angle_beta   90.00
_cell.angle_gamma   90.00
#
_symmetry.space_group_name_H-M   'P 1'
#
loop_
_entity.id
_entity.type
_entity.pdbx_description
1 polymer ?
#
loop_
_entity_poly.entity_id
_entity_poly.type
_entity_poly.pdbx_seq_one_letter_code
_entity_poly.pdbx_strand_id
1 'polypeptide(L)'
;MSEIKYVDPRRGGWWSALGLSCERIPVNGRRESEAERAALAVLAAHPPIAFAGDAEGGTLTAAQLRERMERAVEEAAQEAERRREADAEERRRFGWARVEEALSAPDADEVVAEGRWAGLARGEAIAWCWNLFQYEPHGFVHPGSQLRLEAMQTLRAGGLPEVFGYPERAREHIARGLTPREYRRHKEALGAGTFTDLDVERG
;
A
#
# COMPACT_ATOMS: atom_id res chain seq x y z
N MET A 1 15.21 -31.80 15.36
CA MET A 1 14.32 -30.64 15.11
C MET A 1 12.95 -31.20 14.82
N SER A 2 11.99 -31.03 15.73
CA SER A 2 10.63 -31.57 15.57
C SER A 2 9.88 -30.80 14.49
N GLU A 3 9.41 -31.50 13.47
CA GLU A 3 8.38 -31.01 12.56
C GLU A 3 7.13 -30.68 13.38
N ILE A 4 6.79 -29.41 13.44
CA ILE A 4 5.51 -28.94 13.97
C ILE A 4 4.45 -29.40 12.96
N LYS A 5 3.76 -30.51 13.28
CA LYS A 5 2.58 -30.94 12.52
C LYS A 5 1.44 -29.99 12.84
N TYR A 6 1.17 -29.06 11.94
CA TYR A 6 -0.03 -28.24 11.99
C TYR A 6 -1.25 -29.14 11.86
N VAL A 7 -2.06 -29.21 12.92
CA VAL A 7 -3.39 -29.80 12.87
C VAL A 7 -4.25 -28.88 12.01
N ASP A 8 -4.91 -29.44 11.01
CA ASP A 8 -5.83 -28.69 10.14
C ASP A 8 -6.92 -28.02 11.00
N PRO A 9 -6.99 -26.66 11.04
CA PRO A 9 -7.97 -25.94 11.83
C PRO A 9 -9.42 -26.14 11.34
N ARG A 10 -9.64 -26.87 10.24
CA ARG A 10 -10.94 -27.06 9.55
C ARG A 10 -11.68 -28.35 9.94
N ARG A 11 -11.44 -28.91 11.13
CA ARG A 11 -12.15 -30.11 11.58
C ARG A 11 -13.63 -29.81 11.89
N GLY A 12 -14.48 -30.00 10.87
CA GLY A 12 -15.91 -30.30 10.90
C GLY A 12 -16.76 -29.64 11.99
N GLY A 13 -17.39 -28.51 11.67
CA GLY A 13 -18.39 -27.84 12.52
C GLY A 13 -18.91 -26.54 11.88
N TRP A 14 -19.95 -25.94 12.45
CA TRP A 14 -20.58 -24.72 11.90
C TRP A 14 -19.61 -23.52 11.84
N TRP A 15 -18.63 -23.45 12.75
CA TRP A 15 -17.56 -22.45 12.75
C TRP A 15 -16.62 -22.60 11.54
N SER A 16 -16.33 -23.84 11.12
CA SER A 16 -15.53 -24.11 9.92
C SER A 16 -16.25 -23.66 8.65
N ALA A 17 -17.59 -23.70 8.63
CA ALA A 17 -18.37 -23.14 7.53
C ALA A 17 -18.25 -21.62 7.46
N LEU A 18 -17.90 -20.93 8.55
CA LEU A 18 -17.68 -19.48 8.60
C LEU A 18 -16.20 -19.10 8.53
N GLY A 19 -15.29 -20.06 8.32
CA GLY A 19 -13.85 -19.83 8.33
C GLY A 19 -13.29 -19.44 9.71
N LEU A 20 -14.05 -19.66 10.78
CA LEU A 20 -13.65 -19.35 12.15
C LEU A 20 -12.84 -20.51 12.73
N SER A 21 -11.75 -20.20 13.42
CA SER A 21 -10.96 -21.14 14.20
C SER A 21 -11.00 -20.79 15.68
N CYS A 22 -10.99 -21.79 16.56
CA CYS A 22 -10.68 -21.56 17.97
C CYS A 22 -9.23 -21.03 18.04
N GLU A 23 -9.01 -19.81 18.57
CA GLU A 23 -7.68 -19.21 18.61
C GLU A 23 -6.68 -20.10 19.36
N ARG A 24 -5.56 -20.39 18.68
CA ARG A 24 -4.22 -20.78 19.17
C ARG A 24 -4.19 -21.43 20.56
N ILE A 25 -4.57 -22.70 20.67
CA ILE A 25 -3.82 -23.59 21.57
C ILE A 25 -2.60 -24.03 20.76
N PRO A 26 -1.37 -23.58 21.08
CA PRO A 26 -0.19 -24.15 20.46
C PRO A 26 -0.13 -25.62 20.88
N VAL A 27 -0.46 -26.53 19.95
CA VAL A 27 -0.51 -27.97 20.20
C VAL A 27 0.92 -28.52 20.19
N ASN A 28 1.66 -28.25 21.27
CA ASN A 28 3.04 -28.69 21.44
C ASN A 28 3.14 -30.06 22.14
N GLY A 29 2.00 -30.67 22.52
CA GLY A 29 1.95 -31.91 23.27
C GLY A 29 0.56 -32.57 23.32
N ARG A 30 0.50 -33.76 23.95
CA ARG A 30 -0.70 -34.60 24.02
C ARG A 30 -1.81 -33.95 24.86
N ARG A 31 -1.45 -33.24 25.92
CA ARG A 31 -2.38 -32.57 26.85
C ARG A 31 -3.08 -31.39 26.17
N GLU A 32 -2.35 -30.64 25.36
CA GLU A 32 -2.84 -29.51 24.57
C GLU A 32 -3.82 -30.00 23.49
N SER A 33 -3.54 -31.15 22.86
CA SER A 33 -4.45 -31.79 21.90
C SER A 33 -5.75 -32.32 22.52
N GLU A 34 -5.72 -32.72 23.79
CA GLU A 34 -6.92 -33.13 24.53
C GLU A 34 -7.76 -31.92 24.93
N ALA A 35 -7.13 -30.82 25.36
CA ALA A 35 -7.80 -29.56 25.66
C ALA A 35 -8.50 -28.95 24.42
N GLU A 36 -7.81 -28.95 23.28
CA GLU A 36 -8.38 -28.50 22.00
C GLU A 36 -9.61 -29.34 21.60
N ARG A 37 -9.51 -30.67 21.71
CA ARG A 37 -10.64 -31.58 21.44
C ARG A 37 -11.83 -31.33 22.36
N ALA A 38 -11.58 -31.05 23.64
CA ALA A 38 -12.64 -30.72 24.58
C ALA A 38 -13.33 -29.39 24.23
N ALA A 39 -12.56 -28.36 23.86
CA ALA A 39 -13.11 -27.07 23.44
C ALA A 39 -13.95 -27.20 22.15
N LEU A 40 -13.47 -27.96 21.16
CA LEU A 40 -14.22 -28.23 19.92
C LEU A 40 -15.49 -29.04 20.18
N ALA A 41 -15.48 -29.97 21.14
CA ALA A 41 -16.68 -30.72 21.53
C ALA A 41 -17.76 -29.81 22.15
N VAL A 42 -17.38 -28.79 22.93
CA VAL A 42 -18.32 -27.79 23.46
C VAL A 42 -18.97 -27.00 22.32
N LEU A 43 -18.18 -26.56 21.33
CA LEU A 43 -18.72 -25.85 20.16
C LEU A 43 -19.65 -26.74 19.32
N ALA A 44 -19.31 -28.02 19.16
CA ALA A 44 -20.12 -29.00 18.42
C ALA A 44 -21.48 -29.26 19.09
N ALA A 45 -21.50 -29.30 20.43
CA ALA A 45 -22.71 -29.54 21.21
C ALA A 45 -23.66 -28.34 21.27
N HIS A 46 -23.18 -27.13 20.93
CA HIS A 46 -23.94 -25.89 21.01
C HIS A 46 -23.93 -25.14 19.67
N PRO A 47 -24.51 -25.71 18.59
CA PRO A 47 -24.67 -24.96 17.36
C PRO A 47 -25.60 -23.77 17.59
N PRO A 48 -25.25 -22.55 17.14
CA PRO A 48 -26.15 -21.42 17.20
C PRO A 48 -27.39 -21.75 16.36
N ILE A 49 -28.56 -21.67 17.01
CA ILE A 49 -29.86 -21.91 16.36
C ILE A 49 -30.17 -20.76 15.39
N ALA A 50 -29.64 -19.57 15.69
CA ALA A 50 -29.70 -18.38 14.87
C ALA A 50 -28.60 -17.39 15.28
N PHE A 51 -28.17 -16.57 14.33
CA PHE A 51 -27.42 -15.34 14.58
C PHE A 51 -28.42 -14.18 14.62
N ALA A 52 -28.24 -13.24 15.55
CA ALA A 52 -29.00 -12.00 15.55
C ALA A 52 -28.73 -11.24 14.24
N GLY A 53 -29.80 -10.89 13.53
CA GLY A 53 -29.77 -10.06 12.32
C GLY A 53 -29.71 -8.57 12.63
N ASP A 54 -30.23 -7.77 11.71
CA ASP A 54 -30.24 -6.31 11.77
C ASP A 54 -31.14 -5.75 12.90
N ALA A 55 -31.27 -4.42 12.94
CA ALA A 55 -32.00 -3.69 13.98
C ALA A 55 -33.49 -4.09 14.12
N GLU A 56 -34.05 -4.83 13.17
CA GLU A 56 -35.44 -5.31 13.18
C GLU A 56 -35.59 -6.69 13.84
N GLY A 57 -34.50 -7.31 14.29
CA GLY A 57 -34.53 -8.52 15.13
C GLY A 57 -34.73 -9.84 14.39
N GLY A 58 -34.57 -9.85 13.06
CA GLY A 58 -34.60 -11.08 12.27
C GLY A 58 -33.46 -12.04 12.64
N THR A 59 -33.69 -13.35 12.54
CA THR A 59 -32.67 -14.37 12.80
C THR A 59 -32.07 -14.91 11.51
N LEU A 60 -30.75 -15.16 11.50
CA LEU A 60 -30.02 -15.71 10.34
C LEU A 60 -29.47 -17.10 10.65
N THR A 61 -29.51 -17.99 9.66
CA THR A 61 -28.78 -19.27 9.70
C THR A 61 -27.29 -19.06 9.46
N ALA A 62 -26.45 -20.05 9.80
CA ALA A 62 -25.01 -20.02 9.51
C ALA A 62 -24.70 -19.87 8.02
N ALA A 63 -25.50 -20.49 7.13
CA ALA A 63 -25.32 -20.37 5.68
C ALA A 63 -25.59 -18.94 5.19
N GLN A 64 -26.66 -18.30 5.68
CA GLN A 64 -27.00 -16.91 5.34
C GLN A 64 -25.98 -15.92 5.90
N LEU A 65 -25.43 -16.18 7.09
CA LEU A 65 -24.35 -15.36 7.64
C LEU A 65 -23.08 -15.48 6.79
N ARG A 66 -22.72 -16.69 6.35
CA ARG A 66 -21.56 -16.91 5.47
C ARG A 66 -21.69 -16.10 4.19
N GLU A 67 -22.86 -16.17 3.54
CA GLU A 67 -23.12 -15.43 2.30
C GLU A 67 -23.02 -13.91 2.52
N ARG A 68 -23.52 -13.38 3.65
CA ARG A 68 -23.36 -11.96 4.00
C ARG A 68 -21.88 -11.59 4.22
N MET A 69 -21.11 -12.45 4.87
CA MET A 69 -19.67 -12.23 5.06
C MET A 69 -18.91 -12.22 3.73
N GLU A 70 -19.19 -13.17 2.84
CA GLU A 70 -18.59 -13.24 1.51
C GLU A 70 -18.88 -11.96 0.71
N ARG A 71 -20.14 -11.50 0.68
CA ARG A 71 -20.52 -10.24 0.03
C ARG A 71 -19.84 -9.03 0.67
N ALA A 72 -19.79 -8.95 2.00
CA ALA A 72 -19.15 -7.83 2.69
C ALA A 72 -17.65 -7.75 2.39
N VAL A 73 -16.96 -8.90 2.27
CA VAL A 73 -15.55 -8.96 1.87
C VAL A 73 -15.38 -8.51 0.42
N GLU A 74 -16.25 -8.95 -0.49
CA GLU A 74 -16.22 -8.52 -1.89
C GLU A 74 -16.49 -7.02 -2.04
N GLU A 75 -17.52 -6.50 -1.37
CA GLU A 75 -17.85 -5.07 -1.34
C GLU A 75 -16.70 -4.24 -0.76
N ALA A 76 -16.07 -4.70 0.33
CA ALA A 76 -14.91 -4.05 0.91
C ALA A 76 -13.69 -4.08 -0.02
N ALA A 77 -13.46 -5.17 -0.75
CA ALA A 77 -12.37 -5.28 -1.72
C ALA A 77 -12.59 -4.34 -2.92
N GLN A 78 -13.81 -4.28 -3.45
CA GLN A 78 -14.16 -3.36 -4.54
C GLN A 78 -14.06 -1.90 -4.10
N GLU A 79 -14.52 -1.58 -2.88
CA GLU A 79 -14.39 -0.24 -2.32
C GLU A 79 -12.93 0.14 -2.09
N ALA A 80 -12.11 -0.78 -1.58
CA ALA A 80 -10.68 -0.57 -1.44
C ALA A 80 -10.02 -0.30 -2.79
N GLU A 81 -10.40 -1.03 -3.85
CA GLU A 81 -9.89 -0.79 -5.20
C GLU A 81 -10.29 0.58 -5.74
N ARG A 82 -11.57 0.95 -5.63
CA ARG A 82 -12.05 2.29 -6.04
C ARG A 82 -11.30 3.41 -5.32
N ARG A 83 -11.02 3.23 -4.02
CA ARG A 83 -10.22 4.20 -3.24
C ARG A 83 -8.78 4.26 -3.75
N ARG A 84 -8.14 3.12 -3.99
CA ARG A 84 -6.77 3.08 -4.55
C ARG A 84 -6.68 3.78 -5.90
N GLU A 85 -7.65 3.55 -6.78
CA GLU A 85 -7.72 4.21 -8.09
C GLU A 85 -7.93 5.72 -7.97
N ALA A 86 -8.85 6.15 -7.09
CA ALA A 86 -9.12 7.57 -6.83
C ALA A 86 -7.89 8.28 -6.25
N ASP A 87 -7.23 7.67 -5.26
CA ASP A 87 -6.02 8.21 -4.64
C ASP A 87 -4.87 8.28 -5.67
N ALA A 88 -4.73 7.27 -6.54
CA ALA A 88 -3.73 7.29 -7.59
C ALA A 88 -3.98 8.41 -8.61
N GLU A 89 -5.23 8.68 -8.96
CA GLU A 89 -5.62 9.77 -9.83
C GLU A 89 -5.36 11.15 -9.18
N GLU A 90 -5.71 11.31 -7.90
CA GLU A 90 -5.39 12.53 -7.16
C GLU A 90 -3.88 12.79 -7.12
N ARG A 91 -3.08 11.75 -6.88
CA ARG A 91 -1.62 11.85 -6.91
C ARG A 91 -1.10 12.24 -8.29
N ARG A 92 -1.66 11.71 -9.39
CA ARG A 92 -1.28 12.12 -10.75
C ARG A 92 -1.54 13.60 -10.96
N ARG A 93 -2.73 14.08 -10.61
CA ARG A 93 -3.12 15.50 -10.72
C ARG A 93 -2.23 16.40 -9.88
N PHE A 94 -1.99 16.03 -8.63
CA PHE A 94 -1.11 16.76 -7.72
C PHE A 94 0.32 16.82 -8.28
N GLY A 95 0.85 15.70 -8.77
CA GLY A 95 2.18 15.64 -9.37
C GLY A 95 2.32 16.54 -10.61
N TRP A 96 1.32 16.55 -11.49
CA TRP A 96 1.28 17.49 -12.63
C TRP A 96 1.28 18.94 -12.17
N ALA A 97 0.42 19.30 -11.21
CA ALA A 97 0.36 20.67 -10.69
C ALA A 97 1.71 21.13 -10.13
N ARG A 98 2.40 20.26 -9.38
CA ARG A 98 3.73 20.57 -8.82
C ARG A 98 4.84 20.67 -9.86
N VAL A 99 4.78 19.85 -10.91
CA VAL A 99 5.71 19.96 -12.05
C VAL A 99 5.50 21.29 -12.77
N GLU A 100 4.26 21.69 -13.05
CA GLU A 100 3.97 22.96 -13.73
C GLU A 100 4.31 24.18 -12.87
N GLU A 101 4.04 24.12 -11.56
CA GLU A 101 4.44 25.16 -10.59
C GLU A 101 5.96 25.35 -10.57
N ALA A 102 6.73 24.26 -10.51
CA ALA A 102 8.18 24.30 -10.51
C ALA A 102 8.76 24.89 -11.80
N LEU A 103 8.19 24.51 -12.95
CA LEU A 103 8.65 24.98 -14.26
C LEU A 103 8.21 26.42 -14.59
N SER A 104 7.26 26.98 -13.83
CA SER A 104 6.74 28.33 -14.04
C SER A 104 7.13 29.29 -12.91
N ALA A 105 7.93 28.83 -11.94
CA ALA A 105 8.39 29.64 -10.83
C ALA A 105 9.29 30.80 -11.31
N PRO A 106 9.32 31.95 -10.62
CA PRO A 106 10.15 33.09 -11.01
C PRO A 106 11.64 32.77 -11.12
N ASP A 107 12.11 31.81 -10.32
CA ASP A 107 13.48 31.31 -10.24
C ASP A 107 13.69 30.01 -11.04
N ALA A 108 12.72 29.58 -11.88
CA ALA A 108 12.77 28.29 -12.56
C ALA A 108 14.01 28.14 -13.46
N ASP A 109 14.40 29.22 -14.14
CA ASP A 109 15.55 29.26 -15.07
C ASP A 109 16.89 29.50 -14.35
N GLU A 110 16.88 29.73 -13.02
CA GLU A 110 18.12 29.87 -12.27
C GLU A 110 18.89 28.56 -12.26
N VAL A 111 20.16 28.62 -12.68
CA VAL A 111 21.03 27.45 -12.66
C VAL A 111 21.48 27.16 -11.23
N VAL A 112 21.26 25.93 -10.79
CA VAL A 112 21.75 25.46 -9.50
C VAL A 112 23.28 25.50 -9.50
N ALA A 113 23.87 26.27 -8.57
CA ALA A 113 25.31 26.52 -8.53
C ALA A 113 26.11 25.38 -7.86
N GLU A 114 25.55 24.75 -6.83
CA GLU A 114 26.25 23.79 -5.96
C GLU A 114 25.37 22.55 -5.69
N GLY A 115 25.99 21.49 -5.16
CA GLY A 115 25.29 20.23 -4.85
C GLY A 115 25.19 19.28 -6.03
N ARG A 116 24.45 18.17 -5.89
CA ARG A 116 24.38 17.12 -6.92
C ARG A 116 23.53 17.55 -8.13
N TRP A 117 22.64 18.51 -7.92
CA TRP A 117 21.82 19.11 -8.96
C TRP A 117 22.51 20.24 -9.73
N ALA A 118 23.76 20.57 -9.40
CA ALA A 118 24.48 21.68 -10.02
C ALA A 118 24.49 21.62 -11.56
N GLY A 119 24.29 22.76 -12.21
CA GLY A 119 24.21 22.87 -13.67
C GLY A 119 22.88 22.49 -14.30
N LEU A 120 21.86 22.13 -13.51
CA LEU A 120 20.47 22.05 -13.97
C LEU A 120 19.72 23.32 -13.59
N ALA A 121 18.70 23.68 -14.38
CA ALA A 121 17.76 24.73 -14.02
C ALA A 121 16.94 24.30 -12.78
N ARG A 122 16.73 25.21 -11.84
CA ARG A 122 16.09 24.92 -10.55
C ARG A 122 14.69 24.34 -10.73
N GLY A 123 13.89 24.92 -11.65
CA GLY A 123 12.55 24.44 -11.95
C GLY A 123 12.55 23.01 -12.51
N GLU A 124 13.50 22.71 -13.41
CA GLU A 124 13.67 21.36 -13.94
C GLU A 124 14.09 20.35 -12.87
N ALA A 125 15.02 20.72 -11.99
CA ALA A 125 15.49 19.86 -10.92
C ALA A 125 14.36 19.50 -9.92
N ILE A 126 13.53 20.48 -9.56
CA ILE A 126 12.35 20.27 -8.69
C ILE A 126 11.30 19.40 -9.42
N ALA A 127 11.03 19.67 -10.70
CA ALA A 127 10.10 18.87 -11.49
C ALA A 127 10.56 17.40 -11.63
N TRP A 128 11.86 17.17 -11.81
CA TRP A 128 12.45 15.84 -11.81
C TRP A 128 12.28 15.14 -10.47
N CYS A 129 12.52 15.83 -9.35
CA CYS A 129 12.25 15.28 -8.02
C CYS A 129 10.80 14.78 -7.93
N TRP A 130 9.80 15.63 -8.23
CA TRP A 130 8.39 15.22 -8.15
C TRP A 130 8.06 13.96 -8.96
N ASN A 131 8.63 13.85 -10.16
CA ASN A 131 8.45 12.68 -11.01
C ASN A 131 9.13 11.43 -10.46
N LEU A 132 10.39 11.53 -10.05
CA LEU A 132 11.18 10.39 -9.61
C LEU A 132 10.72 9.85 -8.25
N PHE A 133 10.33 10.72 -7.32
CA PHE A 133 9.72 10.28 -6.06
C PHE A 133 8.40 9.52 -6.32
N GLN A 134 7.59 9.97 -7.28
CA GLN A 134 6.28 9.38 -7.55
C GLN A 134 6.35 8.06 -8.32
N TYR A 135 7.26 7.94 -9.30
CA TYR A 135 7.32 6.82 -10.24
C TYR A 135 8.48 5.85 -10.02
N GLU A 136 9.51 6.23 -9.25
CA GLU A 136 10.68 5.39 -8.94
C GLU A 136 10.94 5.33 -7.43
N PRO A 137 9.98 4.87 -6.60
CA PRO A 137 10.09 4.89 -5.14
C PRO A 137 11.15 3.94 -4.58
N HIS A 138 11.46 2.85 -5.30
CA HIS A 138 12.44 1.83 -4.87
C HIS A 138 13.83 2.00 -5.52
N GLY A 139 14.01 3.01 -6.37
CA GLY A 139 15.20 3.09 -7.23
C GLY A 139 16.51 3.36 -6.49
N PHE A 140 16.47 4.11 -5.39
CA PHE A 140 17.69 4.62 -4.76
C PHE A 140 17.63 4.74 -3.23
N VAL A 141 16.44 4.98 -2.68
CA VAL A 141 16.21 5.11 -1.24
C VAL A 141 14.97 4.31 -0.89
N HIS A 142 15.04 3.54 0.20
CA HIS A 142 13.89 2.73 0.63
C HIS A 142 12.66 3.63 0.89
N PRO A 143 11.47 3.27 0.39
CA PRO A 143 10.29 4.15 0.50
C PRO A 143 9.90 4.47 1.94
N GLY A 144 10.02 3.52 2.87
CA GLY A 144 9.75 3.74 4.29
C GLY A 144 10.88 4.41 5.07
N SER A 145 11.95 4.88 4.42
CA SER A 145 13.10 5.45 5.14
C SER A 145 12.88 6.89 5.57
N GLN A 146 13.47 7.25 6.72
CA GLN A 146 13.49 8.61 7.24
C GLN A 146 14.07 9.61 6.23
N LEU A 147 15.11 9.21 5.50
CA LEU A 147 15.75 10.04 4.48
C LEU A 147 14.77 10.47 3.37
N ARG A 148 13.89 9.55 2.93
CA ARG A 148 12.88 9.88 1.93
C ARG A 148 11.81 10.82 2.49
N LEU A 149 11.39 10.61 3.73
CA LEU A 149 10.42 11.48 4.41
C LEU A 149 10.95 12.92 4.50
N GLU A 150 12.19 13.09 4.95
CA GLU A 150 12.85 14.40 5.05
C GLU A 150 12.99 15.05 3.67
N ALA A 151 13.41 14.28 2.65
CA ALA A 151 13.54 14.79 1.29
C ALA A 151 12.20 15.24 0.69
N MET A 152 11.13 14.49 0.93
CA MET A 152 9.78 14.87 0.51
C MET A 152 9.27 16.12 1.24
N GLN A 153 9.64 16.31 2.51
CA GLN A 153 9.33 17.54 3.25
C GLN A 153 10.08 18.74 2.66
N THR A 154 11.38 18.59 2.37
CA THR A 154 12.16 19.63 1.68
C THR A 154 11.56 19.98 0.32
N LEU A 155 11.19 18.98 -0.48
CA LEU A 155 10.59 19.19 -1.79
C LEU A 155 9.24 19.93 -1.71
N ARG A 156 8.40 19.56 -0.73
CA ARG A 156 7.12 20.24 -0.47
C ARG A 156 7.28 21.69 -0.02
N ALA A 157 8.39 22.02 0.64
CA ALA A 157 8.73 23.38 1.04
C ALA A 157 9.34 24.21 -0.10
N GLY A 158 9.43 23.68 -1.33
CA GLY A 158 10.08 24.34 -2.47
C GLY A 158 11.60 24.25 -2.46
N GLY A 159 12.17 23.44 -1.58
CA GLY A 159 13.59 23.13 -1.54
C GLY A 159 13.95 22.01 -2.53
N LEU A 160 15.24 21.91 -2.84
CA LEU A 160 15.77 20.86 -3.71
C LEU A 160 16.50 19.81 -2.85
N PRO A 161 15.94 18.60 -2.70
CA PRO A 161 16.53 17.59 -1.82
C PRO A 161 17.76 16.92 -2.46
N GLU A 162 18.81 16.73 -1.68
CA GLU A 162 20.06 16.05 -2.05
C GLU A 162 19.95 14.53 -1.90
N VAL A 163 18.94 13.93 -2.54
CA VAL A 163 18.68 12.49 -2.42
C VAL A 163 19.64 11.70 -3.28
N PHE A 164 20.22 10.65 -2.70
CA PHE A 164 21.13 9.76 -3.40
C PHE A 164 20.50 9.20 -4.69
N GLY A 165 21.18 9.33 -5.83
CA GLY A 165 20.85 8.67 -7.10
C GLY A 165 19.79 9.35 -7.96
N TYR A 166 18.90 10.19 -7.39
CA TYR A 166 17.90 10.92 -8.19
C TYR A 166 18.47 12.00 -9.12
N PRO A 167 19.48 12.80 -8.72
CA PRO A 167 20.13 13.75 -9.63
C PRO A 167 20.78 13.04 -10.83
N GLU A 168 21.48 11.94 -10.59
CA GLU A 168 22.11 11.13 -11.63
C GLU A 168 21.05 10.53 -12.57
N ARG A 169 19.96 10.01 -12.00
CA ARG A 169 18.84 9.47 -12.77
C ARG A 169 18.15 10.52 -13.63
N ALA A 170 17.96 11.74 -13.11
CA ALA A 170 17.42 12.85 -13.89
C ALA A 170 18.33 13.16 -15.09
N ARG A 171 19.66 13.22 -14.87
CA ARG A 171 20.64 13.42 -15.95
C ARG A 171 20.60 12.32 -17.00
N GLU A 172 20.42 11.05 -16.62
CA GLU A 172 20.23 9.96 -17.58
C GLU A 172 19.02 10.18 -18.48
N HIS A 173 17.90 10.63 -17.91
CA HIS A 173 16.69 10.93 -18.69
C HIS A 173 16.87 12.14 -19.61
N ILE A 174 17.51 13.20 -19.11
CA ILE A 174 17.85 14.39 -19.91
C ILE A 174 18.78 14.01 -21.06
N ALA A 175 19.80 13.19 -20.82
CA ALA A 175 20.72 12.71 -21.85
C ALA A 175 20.02 11.87 -22.93
N ARG A 176 18.88 11.26 -22.61
CA ARG A 176 17.99 10.57 -23.56
C ARG A 176 17.00 11.51 -24.26
N GLY A 177 17.09 12.82 -24.00
CA GLY A 177 16.23 13.84 -24.58
C GLY A 177 14.85 13.94 -23.94
N LEU A 178 14.64 13.39 -22.74
CA LEU A 178 13.37 13.52 -22.03
C LEU A 178 13.36 14.79 -21.17
N THR A 179 12.27 15.53 -21.24
CA THR A 179 11.89 16.55 -20.26
C THR A 179 11.09 15.94 -19.11
N PRO A 180 10.94 16.64 -17.95
CA PRO A 180 10.05 16.19 -16.88
C PRO A 180 8.61 15.92 -17.35
N ARG A 181 8.07 16.78 -18.22
CA ARG A 181 6.71 16.63 -18.74
C ARG A 181 6.57 15.36 -19.59
N GLU A 182 7.53 15.12 -20.49
CA GLU A 182 7.51 13.94 -21.37
C GLU A 182 7.70 12.65 -20.59
N TYR A 183 8.62 12.62 -19.63
CA TYR A 183 8.82 11.47 -18.76
C TYR A 183 7.51 11.09 -18.04
N ARG A 184 6.83 12.07 -17.45
CA ARG A 184 5.55 11.84 -16.76
C ARG A 184 4.49 11.28 -17.70
N ARG A 185 4.31 11.89 -18.89
CA ARG A 185 3.36 11.39 -19.90
C ARG A 185 3.68 9.96 -20.31
N HIS A 186 4.97 9.63 -20.51
CA HIS A 186 5.37 8.27 -20.85
C HIS A 186 5.07 7.27 -19.72
N LYS A 187 5.33 7.61 -18.45
CA LYS A 187 5.01 6.74 -17.32
C LYS A 187 3.50 6.51 -17.20
N GLU A 188 2.70 7.56 -17.34
CA GLU A 188 1.25 7.48 -17.29
C GLU A 188 0.67 6.67 -18.46
N ALA A 189 1.20 6.85 -19.68
CA ALA A 189 0.79 6.08 -20.86
C ALA A 189 1.13 4.59 -20.75
N LEU A 190 2.21 4.24 -20.03
CA LEU A 190 2.58 2.85 -19.74
C LEU A 190 1.80 2.25 -18.56
N GLY A 191 0.87 2.99 -17.94
CA GLY A 191 0.11 2.53 -16.79
C GLY A 191 0.95 2.38 -15.52
N ALA A 192 2.06 3.11 -15.41
CA ALA A 192 2.92 3.04 -14.23
C ALA A 192 2.15 3.49 -12.97
N GLY A 193 2.20 2.66 -11.93
CA GLY A 193 1.62 3.00 -10.62
C GLY A 193 2.29 4.22 -9.99
N THR A 194 1.54 4.93 -9.14
CA THR A 194 2.06 6.00 -8.29
C THR A 194 2.04 5.55 -6.84
N PHE A 195 3.07 5.88 -6.08
CA PHE A 195 3.29 5.29 -4.75
C PHE A 195 3.30 6.35 -3.65
N THR A 196 2.83 5.95 -2.48
CA THR A 196 3.00 6.62 -1.19
C THR A 196 3.68 5.71 -0.20
N ASP A 197 4.12 6.25 0.94
CA ASP A 197 4.74 5.45 2.00
C ASP A 197 3.75 4.45 2.63
N LEU A 198 2.44 4.65 2.45
CA LEU A 198 1.38 3.72 2.86
C LEU A 198 1.24 2.53 1.89
N ASP A 199 1.66 2.69 0.63
CA ASP A 199 1.60 1.64 -0.40
C ASP A 199 2.80 0.68 -0.32
N VAL A 200 3.77 0.96 0.56
CA VAL A 200 4.97 0.15 0.72
C VAL A 200 4.82 -0.66 1.99
N GLU A 201 4.59 -1.97 1.83
CA GLU A 201 4.59 -2.91 2.94
C GLU A 201 5.88 -2.70 3.76
N ARG A 202 5.71 -2.45 5.06
CA ARG A 202 6.82 -2.49 6.02
C ARG A 202 7.28 -3.93 6.09
N GLY A 203 8.18 -4.31 5.20
CA GLY A 203 8.89 -5.60 5.23
C GLY A 203 9.62 -5.79 6.55
#